data_AF-A0A2D4JYT5-F1
#
_entry.id   AF-A0A2D4JYT5-F1
#
_cell.length_a   1.000
_cell.length_b   1.000
_cell.length_c   1.000
_cell.angle_alpha   90.00
_cell.angle_beta   90.00
_cell.angle_gamma   90.00
#
_symmetry.space_group_name_H-M   'P 1'
#
loop_
_entity.id
_entity.type
_entity.pdbx_description
1 polymer ?
#
loop_
_entity_poly.entity_id
_entity_poly.type
_entity_poly.pdbx_seq_one_letter_code
_entity_poly.pdbx_strand_id
1 'polypeptide(L)'
;LNFACSYDLRNCSSTASDLFKTWKDSNGTASLPTNVMKIIFTAGAKTESGWQFLLKMYSFVDSEPEKLKILESLASTSDVKKLIWLMQTSLQGVVIRSQDLPTVIKSISQNLPGHLLAWDFVKENWNQLVKKFHSGSYIIQSIVTSTTYQFSTLEHLLEVKSFFESKSEETAQLRYVREAIETIQLNIQWMEKNLALLEKLL
;
A
#
# COMPACT_ATOMS: atom_id res chain seq x y z
N LEU A 1 -3.07 -14.38 13.01
CA LEU A 1 -2.93 -13.28 13.99
C LEU A 1 -3.29 -11.91 13.40
N ASN A 2 -2.83 -11.55 12.19
CA ASN A 2 -3.25 -10.31 11.49
C ASN A 2 -4.77 -10.09 11.52
N PHE A 3 -5.54 -11.08 11.04
CA PHE A 3 -7.01 -11.04 11.08
C PHE A 3 -7.56 -10.77 12.49
N ALA A 4 -7.09 -11.50 13.49
CA ALA A 4 -7.51 -11.30 14.88
C ALA A 4 -7.21 -9.87 15.39
N CYS A 5 -6.07 -9.29 15.05
CA CYS A 5 -5.72 -7.93 15.44
C CYS A 5 -6.49 -6.85 14.66
N SER A 6 -6.85 -7.10 13.40
CA SER A 6 -7.67 -6.19 12.59
C SER A 6 -9.11 -6.11 13.11
N TYR A 7 -9.66 -7.21 13.64
CA TYR A 7 -11.02 -7.30 14.18
C TYR A 7 -11.06 -7.27 15.72
N ASP A 8 -9.96 -6.85 16.36
CA ASP A 8 -9.75 -6.79 17.81
C ASP A 8 -10.22 -8.02 18.61
N LEU A 9 -10.00 -9.20 18.02
CA LEU A 9 -10.32 -10.47 18.65
C LEU A 9 -9.30 -10.76 19.76
N ARG A 10 -9.81 -11.08 20.96
CA ARG A 10 -9.03 -11.62 22.09
C ARG A 10 -7.87 -10.72 22.52
N ASN A 11 -8.09 -9.41 22.63
CA ASN A 11 -7.11 -8.42 23.11
C ASN A 11 -5.82 -8.34 22.27
N CYS A 12 -5.84 -8.84 21.02
CA CYS A 12 -4.68 -8.87 20.13
C CYS A 12 -4.08 -7.46 19.95
N SER A 13 -4.92 -6.43 19.80
CA SER A 13 -4.46 -5.06 19.62
C SER A 13 -3.77 -4.51 20.88
N SER A 14 -4.25 -4.86 22.09
CA SER A 14 -3.63 -4.44 23.35
C SER A 14 -2.25 -5.07 23.51
N THR A 15 -2.14 -6.39 23.38
CA THR A 15 -0.85 -7.10 23.52
C THR A 15 0.18 -6.61 22.50
N ALA A 16 -0.24 -6.38 21.25
CA ALA A 16 0.66 -5.82 20.22
C ALA A 16 1.14 -4.41 20.58
N SER A 17 0.27 -3.58 21.18
CA SER A 17 0.61 -2.23 21.62
C SER A 17 1.57 -2.23 22.82
N ASP A 18 1.40 -3.15 23.77
CA ASP A 18 2.27 -3.30 24.94
C ASP A 18 3.68 -3.77 24.54
N LEU A 19 3.76 -4.72 23.60
CA LEU A 19 5.03 -5.16 23.02
C LEU A 19 5.70 -4.02 22.26
N PHE A 20 4.95 -3.23 21.49
CA PHE A 20 5.49 -2.07 20.79
C PHE A 20 6.02 -1.03 21.76
N LYS A 21 5.29 -0.76 22.84
CA LYS A 21 5.73 0.18 23.89
C LYS A 21 7.03 -0.27 24.53
N THR A 22 7.12 -1.53 24.95
CA THR A 22 8.35 -2.11 25.52
C THR A 22 9.53 -1.98 24.56
N TRP A 23 9.31 -2.27 23.28
CA TRP A 23 10.33 -2.13 22.25
C TRP A 23 10.75 -0.67 22.03
N LYS A 24 9.78 0.24 21.96
CA LYS A 24 10.03 1.67 21.81
C LYS A 24 10.80 2.25 23.01
N ASP A 25 10.43 1.87 24.23
CA ASP A 25 11.09 2.32 25.47
C ASP A 25 12.54 1.81 25.56
N SER A 26 12.83 0.67 24.94
CA SER A 26 14.20 0.16 24.76
C SER A 26 14.99 0.80 23.62
N ASN A 27 14.44 1.83 22.97
CA ASN A 27 14.99 2.46 21.75
C ASN A 27 15.28 1.42 20.64
N GLY A 28 14.39 0.43 20.50
CA GLY A 28 14.47 -0.59 19.46
C GLY A 28 15.41 -1.76 19.75
N THR A 29 16.00 -1.84 20.95
CA THR A 29 17.00 -2.89 21.30
C THR A 29 16.40 -4.16 21.87
N ALA A 30 15.19 -4.12 22.41
CA ALA A 30 14.48 -5.29 22.89
C ALA A 30 14.18 -6.25 21.73
N SER A 31 14.35 -7.56 21.96
CA SER A 31 14.04 -8.56 20.93
C SER A 31 12.52 -8.66 20.71
N LEU A 32 12.10 -8.55 19.45
CA LEU A 32 10.72 -8.80 19.02
C LEU A 32 10.62 -10.12 18.25
N PRO A 33 9.56 -10.91 18.46
CA PRO A 33 9.39 -12.12 17.66
C PRO A 33 9.10 -11.76 16.19
N THR A 34 9.99 -12.20 15.29
CA THR A 34 10.00 -11.85 13.86
C THR A 34 8.67 -12.08 13.14
N ASN A 35 7.93 -13.11 13.54
CA ASN A 35 6.66 -13.54 12.93
C ASN A 35 5.49 -12.58 13.24
N VAL A 36 5.55 -11.83 14.34
CA VAL A 36 4.50 -10.89 14.76
C VAL A 36 4.96 -9.43 14.72
N MET A 37 6.22 -9.19 14.35
CA MET A 37 6.83 -7.86 14.27
C MET A 37 5.99 -6.85 13.46
N LYS A 38 5.47 -7.24 12.29
CA LYS A 38 4.58 -6.36 11.50
C LYS A 38 3.32 -5.96 12.27
N ILE A 39 2.73 -6.89 13.03
CA ILE A 39 1.53 -6.64 13.83
C ILE A 39 1.84 -5.64 14.94
N ILE A 40 2.97 -5.83 15.61
CA ILE A 40 3.46 -4.96 16.68
C ILE A 40 3.73 -3.55 16.15
N PHE A 41 4.43 -3.43 15.01
CA PHE A 41 4.68 -2.16 14.35
C PHE A 41 3.39 -1.49 13.88
N THR A 42 2.46 -2.22 13.28
CA THR A 42 1.14 -1.69 12.87
C THR A 42 0.34 -1.19 14.07
N ALA A 43 0.37 -1.88 15.21
CA ALA A 43 -0.27 -1.40 16.43
C ALA A 43 0.36 -0.08 16.92
N GLY A 44 1.69 0.01 16.92
CA GLY A 44 2.42 1.22 17.29
C GLY A 44 2.18 2.42 16.36
N ALA A 45 2.11 2.17 15.06
CA ALA A 45 1.89 3.17 14.01
C ALA A 45 0.52 3.87 14.09
N LYS A 46 -0.43 3.34 14.88
CA LYS A 46 -1.72 3.99 15.14
C LYS A 46 -1.58 5.30 15.92
N THR A 47 -0.49 5.47 16.69
CA THR A 47 -0.22 6.69 17.45
C THR A 47 0.79 7.57 16.73
N GLU A 48 0.66 8.90 16.84
CA GLU A 48 1.64 9.83 16.25
C GLU A 48 3.07 9.54 16.72
N SER A 49 3.23 9.35 18.03
CA SER A 49 4.54 9.08 18.63
C SER A 49 5.14 7.74 18.18
N GLY A 50 4.32 6.73 17.90
CA GLY A 50 4.78 5.43 17.43
C GLY A 50 5.10 5.46 15.93
N TRP A 51 4.29 6.16 15.15
CA TRP A 51 4.52 6.38 13.73
C TRP A 51 5.84 7.12 13.48
N GLN A 52 6.09 8.23 14.19
CA GLN A 52 7.37 8.96 14.09
C GLN A 52 8.57 8.11 14.54
N PHE A 53 8.40 7.30 15.59
CA PHE A 53 9.45 6.40 16.06
C PHE A 53 9.79 5.34 15.01
N LEU A 54 8.78 4.72 14.41
CA LEU A 54 8.97 3.74 13.32
C LEU A 54 9.65 4.36 12.10
N LEU A 55 9.24 5.57 11.70
CA LEU A 55 9.89 6.30 10.62
C LEU A 55 11.38 6.56 10.93
N LYS A 56 11.70 6.94 12.18
CA LYS A 56 13.10 7.07 12.61
C LYS A 56 13.83 5.73 12.49
N MET A 57 13.23 4.63 12.98
CA MET A 57 13.85 3.30 12.96
C MET A 57 14.11 2.78 11.55
N TYR A 58 13.29 3.13 10.55
CA TYR A 58 13.53 2.77 9.15
C TYR A 58 14.94 3.18 8.66
N SER A 59 15.46 4.31 9.12
CA SER A 59 16.80 4.79 8.76
C SER A 59 17.95 4.11 9.51
N PHE A 60 17.68 3.47 10.66
CA PHE A 60 18.70 2.85 11.51
C PHE A 60 18.77 1.34 11.39
N VAL A 61 17.68 0.69 10.98
CA VAL A 61 17.62 -0.76 10.82
C VAL A 61 18.44 -1.16 9.58
N ASP A 62 19.33 -2.14 9.71
CA ASP A 62 20.09 -2.69 8.57
C ASP A 62 19.32 -3.77 7.80
N SER A 63 18.40 -4.46 8.48
CA SER A 63 17.63 -5.58 7.94
C SER A 63 16.57 -5.11 6.94
N GLU A 64 16.78 -5.43 5.66
CA GLU A 64 15.84 -5.11 4.58
C GLU A 64 14.41 -5.66 4.82
N PRO A 65 14.20 -6.91 5.28
CA PRO A 65 12.87 -7.39 5.63
C PRO A 65 12.19 -6.60 6.74
N GLU A 66 12.96 -6.09 7.70
CA GLU A 66 12.42 -5.28 8.80
C GLU A 66 12.07 -3.87 8.33
N LYS A 67 12.89 -3.24 7.47
CA LYS A 67 12.53 -1.98 6.81
C LYS A 67 11.21 -2.09 6.06
N LEU A 68 11.00 -3.17 5.30
CA LEU A 68 9.74 -3.38 4.59
C LEU A 68 8.56 -3.51 5.57
N LYS A 69 8.70 -4.26 6.66
CA LYS A 69 7.66 -4.34 7.71
C LYS A 69 7.35 -2.97 8.31
N ILE A 70 8.37 -2.16 8.58
CA ILE A 70 8.20 -0.78 9.07
C ILE A 70 7.40 0.04 8.05
N LEU A 71 7.76 0.03 6.77
CA LEU A 71 7.06 0.77 5.73
C LEU A 71 5.60 0.32 5.57
N GLU A 72 5.35 -0.99 5.54
CA GLU A 72 3.99 -1.54 5.48
C GLU A 72 3.16 -1.11 6.69
N SER A 73 3.76 -1.06 7.89
CA SER A 73 3.10 -0.59 9.10
C SER A 73 2.85 0.93 9.09
N LEU A 74 3.79 1.74 8.61
CA LEU A 74 3.59 3.18 8.45
C LEU A 74 2.46 3.50 7.45
N ALA A 75 2.37 2.72 6.37
CA ALA A 75 1.34 2.83 5.34
C ALA A 75 -0.05 2.32 5.79
N SER A 76 -0.15 1.68 6.95
CA SER A 76 -1.44 1.20 7.50
C SER A 76 -2.23 2.27 8.27
N THR A 77 -1.72 3.50 8.36
CA THR A 77 -2.41 4.61 9.02
C THR A 77 -3.66 5.05 8.25
N SER A 78 -4.65 5.59 8.96
CA SER A 78 -5.84 6.22 8.39
C SER A 78 -5.65 7.72 8.08
N ASP A 79 -4.49 8.30 8.46
CA ASP A 79 -4.18 9.70 8.20
C ASP A 79 -3.75 9.90 6.75
N VAL A 80 -4.66 10.40 5.92
CA VAL A 80 -4.44 10.67 4.49
C VAL A 80 -3.20 11.53 4.24
N LYS A 81 -2.88 12.49 5.11
CA LYS A 81 -1.71 13.36 4.93
C LYS A 81 -0.41 12.56 5.06
N LYS A 82 -0.35 11.62 6.01
CA LYS A 82 0.79 10.70 6.17
C LYS A 82 0.93 9.78 4.97
N LEU A 83 -0.18 9.26 4.43
CA LEU A 83 -0.17 8.40 3.26
C LEU A 83 0.37 9.11 2.01
N ILE A 84 -0.10 10.33 1.75
CA ILE A 84 0.40 11.17 0.65
C ILE A 84 1.89 11.46 0.87
N TRP A 85 2.29 11.84 2.09
CA TRP A 85 3.68 12.12 2.42
C TRP A 85 4.59 10.91 2.20
N LEU A 86 4.16 9.70 2.58
CA LEU A 86 4.90 8.46 2.35
C LEU A 86 5.13 8.21 0.85
N MET A 87 4.10 8.37 0.01
CA MET A 87 4.23 8.18 -1.44
C MET A 87 5.15 9.24 -2.06
N GLN A 88 4.98 10.51 -1.68
CA GLN A 88 5.80 11.62 -2.19
C GLN A 88 7.27 11.47 -1.79
N THR A 89 7.57 11.18 -0.53
CA THR A 89 8.96 11.07 -0.07
C THR A 89 9.65 9.84 -0.65
N SER A 90 8.91 8.73 -0.84
CA SER A 90 9.42 7.54 -1.52
C SER A 90 9.72 7.82 -3.00
N LEU A 91 8.83 8.55 -3.68
CA LEU A 91 9.05 8.98 -5.06
C LEU A 91 10.27 9.91 -5.18
N GLN A 92 10.48 10.81 -4.23
CA GLN A 92 11.67 11.67 -4.18
C GLN A 92 12.95 10.86 -3.94
N GLY A 93 12.90 9.86 -3.05
CA GLY A 93 14.04 8.99 -2.75
C GLY A 93 14.98 9.53 -1.68
N VAL A 94 14.56 10.52 -0.89
CA VAL A 94 15.40 11.19 0.10
C VAL A 94 15.27 10.55 1.48
N VAL A 95 14.05 10.50 2.03
CA VAL A 95 13.80 9.90 3.36
C VAL A 95 13.52 8.40 3.24
N ILE A 96 12.75 8.01 2.22
CA ILE A 96 12.45 6.62 1.89
C ILE A 96 13.04 6.36 0.50
N ARG A 97 13.73 5.23 0.34
CA ARG A 97 14.38 4.88 -0.93
C ARG A 97 13.34 4.67 -2.01
N SER A 98 13.63 5.13 -3.22
CA SER A 98 12.67 5.03 -4.32
C SER A 98 12.36 3.61 -4.77
N GLN A 99 13.27 2.66 -4.55
CA GLN A 99 12.99 1.24 -4.78
C GLN A 99 11.89 0.67 -3.87
N ASP A 100 11.63 1.32 -2.72
CA ASP A 100 10.61 0.88 -1.76
C ASP A 100 9.23 1.48 -2.06
N LEU A 101 9.12 2.41 -3.02
CA LEU A 101 7.86 3.04 -3.43
C LEU A 101 6.75 2.04 -3.80
N PRO A 102 7.02 0.95 -4.55
CA PRO A 102 5.99 -0.05 -4.86
C PRO A 102 5.39 -0.69 -3.61
N THR A 103 6.21 -0.96 -2.59
CA THR A 103 5.75 -1.52 -1.31
C THR A 103 4.84 -0.55 -0.57
N VAL A 104 5.20 0.73 -0.56
CA VAL A 104 4.38 1.80 0.03
C VAL A 104 3.03 1.89 -0.68
N ILE A 105 3.03 2.04 -2.01
CA ILE A 105 1.82 2.16 -2.82
C ILE A 105 0.92 0.91 -2.65
N LYS A 106 1.51 -0.29 -2.72
CA LYS A 106 0.77 -1.54 -2.54
C LYS A 106 0.11 -1.61 -1.17
N SER A 107 0.83 -1.24 -0.11
CA SER A 107 0.31 -1.27 1.26
C SER A 107 -0.83 -0.28 1.46
N ILE A 108 -0.71 0.92 0.89
CA ILE A 108 -1.79 1.93 0.91
C ILE A 108 -3.00 1.43 0.15
N SER A 109 -2.79 0.84 -1.03
CA SER A 109 -3.85 0.37 -1.91
C SER A 109 -4.70 -0.74 -1.28
N GLN A 110 -4.17 -1.50 -0.32
CA GLN A 110 -4.94 -2.55 0.36
C GLN A 110 -6.07 -2.02 1.27
N ASN A 111 -6.08 -0.73 1.60
CA ASN A 111 -7.16 -0.12 2.40
C ASN A 111 -8.27 0.43 1.49
N LEU A 112 -9.54 0.33 1.91
CA LEU A 112 -10.70 0.74 1.11
C LEU A 112 -10.63 2.17 0.56
N PRO A 113 -10.30 3.23 1.33
CA PRO A 113 -10.06 4.56 0.75
C PRO A 113 -8.67 4.70 0.11
N GLY A 114 -7.75 3.79 0.42
CA GLY A 114 -6.34 3.89 0.03
C GLY A 114 -6.08 3.55 -1.43
N HIS A 115 -6.83 2.62 -2.05
CA HIS A 115 -6.66 2.31 -3.48
C HIS A 115 -6.99 3.51 -4.39
N LEU A 116 -8.06 4.25 -4.08
CA LEU A 116 -8.41 5.49 -4.79
C LEU A 116 -7.31 6.55 -4.63
N LEU A 117 -6.86 6.78 -3.40
CA LEU A 117 -5.79 7.72 -3.11
C LEU A 117 -4.48 7.37 -3.85
N ALA A 118 -4.13 6.09 -3.88
CA ALA A 118 -2.93 5.62 -4.56
C ALA A 118 -3.04 5.76 -6.08
N TRP A 119 -4.22 5.51 -6.65
CA TRP A 119 -4.48 5.73 -8.06
C TRP A 119 -4.42 7.21 -8.45
N ASP A 120 -5.01 8.11 -7.65
CA ASP A 120 -4.89 9.55 -7.86
C ASP A 120 -3.43 10.01 -7.83
N PHE A 121 -2.64 9.51 -6.87
CA PHE A 121 -1.20 9.75 -6.83
C PHE A 121 -0.49 9.31 -8.12
N VAL A 122 -0.82 8.14 -8.66
CA VAL A 122 -0.26 7.65 -9.94
C VAL A 122 -0.64 8.58 -11.08
N LYS A 123 -1.90 9.01 -11.18
CA LYS A 123 -2.38 9.90 -12.24
C LYS A 123 -1.64 11.24 -12.22
N GLU A 124 -1.52 11.84 -11.05
CA GLU A 124 -0.87 13.14 -10.84
C GLU A 124 0.65 13.10 -11.06
N ASN A 125 1.30 11.99 -10.72
CA ASN A 125 2.76 11.89 -10.71
C ASN A 125 3.32 11.03 -11.84
N TRP A 126 2.49 10.61 -12.80
CA TRP A 126 2.86 9.68 -13.87
C TRP A 126 4.17 10.04 -14.58
N ASN A 127 4.31 11.30 -15.00
CA ASN A 127 5.51 11.76 -15.72
C ASN A 127 6.78 11.63 -14.87
N GLN A 128 6.69 11.87 -13.56
CA GLN A 128 7.81 11.70 -12.65
C GLN A 128 8.12 10.21 -12.42
N LEU A 129 7.08 9.38 -12.28
CA LEU A 129 7.20 7.93 -12.14
C LEU A 129 7.93 7.31 -13.34
N VAL A 130 7.47 7.58 -14.56
CA VAL A 130 8.09 7.01 -15.77
C VAL A 130 9.47 7.60 -16.05
N LYS A 131 9.72 8.87 -15.71
CA LYS A 131 11.06 9.46 -15.78
C LYS A 131 12.03 8.77 -14.83
N LYS A 132 11.56 8.37 -13.64
CA LYS A 132 12.39 7.77 -12.60
C LYS A 132 12.64 6.27 -12.82
N PHE A 133 11.62 5.53 -13.24
CA PHE A 133 11.68 4.06 -13.29
C PHE A 133 11.59 3.48 -14.70
N HIS A 134 11.34 4.27 -15.73
CA HIS A 134 11.00 3.82 -17.09
C HIS A 134 9.62 3.12 -17.16
N SER A 135 8.82 3.45 -18.18
CA SER A 135 7.42 2.99 -18.32
C SER A 135 7.29 1.47 -18.47
N GLY A 136 8.27 0.80 -19.07
CA GLY A 136 8.30 -0.66 -19.22
C GLY A 136 8.86 -1.43 -18.01
N SER A 137 9.21 -0.76 -16.92
CA SER A 137 9.85 -1.43 -15.77
C SER A 137 8.86 -2.23 -14.91
N TYR A 138 9.41 -3.23 -14.21
CA TYR A 138 8.68 -4.00 -13.21
C TYR A 138 8.10 -3.12 -12.08
N ILE A 139 8.80 -2.03 -11.73
CA ILE A 139 8.35 -1.08 -10.71
C ILE A 139 7.05 -0.40 -11.14
N ILE A 140 6.99 0.14 -12.36
CA ILE A 140 5.77 0.77 -12.88
C ILE A 140 4.65 -0.26 -13.03
N GLN A 141 4.95 -1.46 -13.54
CA GLN A 141 3.99 -2.56 -13.60
C GLN A 141 3.39 -2.85 -12.22
N SER A 142 4.23 -3.04 -11.19
CA SER A 142 3.78 -3.34 -9.84
C SER A 142 2.91 -2.24 -9.24
N ILE A 143 3.25 -0.98 -9.49
CA ILE A 143 2.47 0.19 -9.06
C ILE A 143 1.10 0.17 -9.72
N VAL A 144 1.03 0.08 -11.06
CA VAL A 144 -0.23 0.10 -11.81
C VAL A 144 -1.14 -1.04 -11.36
N THR A 145 -0.63 -2.27 -11.34
CA THR A 145 -1.41 -3.44 -10.87
C THR A 145 -1.92 -3.23 -9.45
N SER A 146 -1.09 -2.73 -8.53
CA SER A 146 -1.50 -2.56 -7.13
C SER A 146 -2.56 -1.47 -6.93
N THR A 147 -2.57 -0.45 -7.79
CA THR A 147 -3.56 0.65 -7.69
C THR A 147 -4.89 0.35 -8.37
N THR A 148 -4.92 -0.57 -9.35
CA THR A 148 -6.13 -0.82 -10.15
C THR A 148 -6.81 -2.17 -9.89
N TYR A 149 -6.17 -3.12 -9.21
CA TYR A 149 -6.68 -4.51 -9.12
C TYR A 149 -8.05 -4.67 -8.41
N GLN A 150 -8.47 -3.68 -7.61
CA GLN A 150 -9.74 -3.71 -6.88
C GLN A 150 -10.89 -3.04 -7.63
N PHE A 151 -10.62 -2.34 -8.73
CA PHE A 151 -11.66 -1.66 -9.48
C PHE A 151 -12.61 -2.67 -10.11
N SER A 152 -13.90 -2.36 -10.00
CA SER A 152 -14.99 -3.27 -10.37
C SER A 152 -16.21 -2.52 -10.93
N THR A 153 -16.03 -1.28 -11.40
CA THR A 153 -17.09 -0.47 -12.02
C THR A 153 -16.69 -0.01 -13.42
N LEU A 154 -17.69 0.30 -14.25
CA LEU A 154 -17.47 0.78 -15.61
C LEU A 154 -16.72 2.13 -15.63
N GLU A 155 -16.98 3.00 -14.66
CA GLU A 155 -16.33 4.32 -14.54
C GLU A 155 -14.83 4.16 -14.35
N HIS A 156 -14.39 3.28 -13.44
CA HIS A 156 -12.97 3.00 -13.23
C HIS A 156 -12.33 2.35 -14.46
N LEU A 157 -13.03 1.45 -15.14
CA LEU A 157 -12.54 0.83 -16.38
C LEU A 157 -12.27 1.89 -17.45
N LEU A 158 -13.23 2.80 -17.67
CA LEU A 158 -13.11 3.89 -18.63
C LEU A 158 -12.01 4.88 -18.24
N GLU A 159 -11.90 5.20 -16.95
CA GLU A 159 -10.86 6.08 -16.44
C GLU A 159 -9.46 5.50 -16.67
N VAL A 160 -9.22 4.24 -16.28
CA VAL A 160 -7.93 3.57 -16.45
C VAL A 160 -7.55 3.49 -17.93
N LYS A 161 -8.49 3.12 -18.80
CA LYS A 161 -8.27 3.04 -20.24
C LYS A 161 -7.91 4.41 -20.81
N SER A 162 -8.75 5.42 -20.57
CA SER A 162 -8.54 6.78 -21.08
C SER A 162 -7.25 7.40 -20.56
N PHE A 163 -6.90 7.13 -19.31
CA PHE A 163 -5.66 7.60 -18.71
C PHE A 163 -4.45 7.11 -19.49
N PHE A 164 -4.31 5.80 -19.72
CA PHE A 164 -3.14 5.26 -20.42
C PHE A 164 -3.13 5.61 -21.92
N GLU A 165 -4.28 5.63 -22.58
CA GLU A 165 -4.42 6.12 -23.97
C GLU A 165 -3.97 7.58 -24.11
N SER A 166 -4.25 8.43 -23.11
CA SER A 166 -3.82 9.83 -23.10
C SER A 166 -2.30 10.02 -22.91
N LYS A 167 -1.55 8.99 -22.47
CA LYS A 167 -0.11 9.10 -22.24
C LYS A 167 0.70 8.86 -23.51
N SER A 168 0.46 7.74 -24.17
CA SER A 168 0.95 7.43 -25.51
C SER A 168 0.34 6.12 -26.00
N GLU A 169 0.39 5.89 -27.32
CA GLU A 169 -0.02 4.61 -27.89
C GLU A 169 0.83 3.45 -27.34
N GLU A 170 2.15 3.63 -27.24
CA GLU A 170 3.06 2.60 -26.71
C GLU A 170 2.75 2.25 -25.26
N THR A 171 2.43 3.26 -24.43
CA THR A 171 2.07 3.07 -23.03
C THR A 171 0.77 2.28 -22.90
N ALA A 172 -0.25 2.63 -23.68
CA ALA A 172 -1.53 1.91 -23.69
C ALA A 172 -1.38 0.46 -24.15
N GLN A 173 -0.39 0.17 -25.01
CA GLN A 173 -0.11 -1.16 -25.52
C GLN A 173 0.75 -2.02 -24.58
N LEU A 174 1.27 -1.49 -23.45
CA LEU A 174 2.06 -2.27 -22.49
C LEU A 174 1.25 -3.42 -21.89
N ARG A 175 1.87 -4.59 -21.76
CA ARG A 175 1.22 -5.83 -21.29
C ARG A 175 0.48 -5.62 -19.96
N TYR A 176 1.12 -4.98 -18.98
CA TYR A 176 0.51 -4.78 -17.66
C TYR A 176 -0.69 -3.82 -17.68
N VAL A 177 -0.78 -2.91 -18.67
CA VAL A 177 -1.95 -2.04 -18.84
C VAL A 177 -3.13 -2.85 -19.35
N ARG A 178 -2.89 -3.74 -20.34
CA ARG A 178 -3.93 -4.65 -20.83
C ARG A 178 -4.41 -5.60 -19.73
N GLU A 179 -3.48 -6.20 -18.98
CA GLU A 179 -3.80 -7.07 -17.84
C GLU A 179 -4.60 -6.33 -16.76
N ALA A 180 -4.27 -5.07 -16.48
CA ALA A 180 -5.05 -4.24 -15.55
C ALA A 180 -6.49 -4.05 -16.07
N ILE A 181 -6.67 -3.69 -17.34
CA ILE A 181 -7.98 -3.51 -17.97
C ILE A 181 -8.79 -4.82 -17.93
N GLU A 182 -8.19 -5.94 -18.30
CA GLU A 182 -8.81 -7.27 -18.26
C GLU A 182 -9.23 -7.65 -16.83
N THR A 183 -8.38 -7.38 -15.84
CA THR A 183 -8.69 -7.62 -14.43
C THR A 183 -9.94 -6.83 -14.00
N ILE A 184 -10.03 -5.56 -14.37
CA ILE A 184 -11.20 -4.72 -14.04
C ILE A 184 -12.46 -5.27 -14.71
N GLN A 185 -12.38 -5.69 -15.97
CA GLN A 185 -13.50 -6.30 -16.68
C GLN A 185 -13.98 -7.60 -16.00
N LEU A 186 -13.04 -8.46 -15.58
CA LEU A 186 -13.36 -9.68 -14.85
C LEU A 186 -14.00 -9.37 -13.48
N ASN A 187 -13.51 -8.36 -12.77
CA ASN A 187 -14.10 -7.91 -11.52
C ASN A 187 -15.54 -7.42 -11.71
N ILE A 188 -15.81 -6.59 -12.74
CA ILE A 188 -17.17 -6.13 -13.09
C ILE A 188 -18.09 -7.34 -13.31
N GLN A 189 -17.69 -8.27 -14.17
CA GLN A 189 -18.49 -9.47 -14.47
C GLN A 189 -18.73 -10.33 -13.22
N TRP A 190 -17.75 -10.42 -12.33
CA TRP A 190 -17.89 -11.16 -11.08
C TRP A 190 -18.89 -10.48 -10.16
N MET A 191 -18.82 -9.16 -10.00
CA MET A 191 -19.76 -8.40 -9.17
C MET A 191 -21.19 -8.53 -9.70
N GLU A 192 -21.41 -8.36 -11.01
CA GLU A 192 -22.73 -8.50 -11.64
C GLU A 192 -23.35 -9.89 -11.42
N LYS A 193 -22.54 -10.95 -11.46
CA LYS A 193 -23.03 -12.33 -11.32
C LYS A 193 -23.25 -12.75 -9.87
N ASN A 194 -22.44 -12.27 -8.94
CA ASN A 194 -22.33 -12.87 -7.61
C ASN A 194 -22.79 -11.97 -6.45
N LEU A 195 -22.81 -10.63 -6.63
CA LEU A 195 -23.10 -9.71 -5.52
C LEU A 195 -24.46 -9.98 -4.87
N ALA A 196 -25.52 -10.08 -5.68
CA ALA A 196 -26.88 -10.33 -5.18
C ALA A 196 -27.06 -11.69 -4.49
N LEU A 197 -26.21 -12.68 -4.80
CA LEU A 197 -26.20 -13.97 -4.11
C LEU A 197 -25.50 -13.86 -2.76
N LEU A 198 -24.34 -13.18 -2.72
CA LEU A 198 -23.58 -12.93 -1.51
C LEU A 198 -24.39 -12.15 -0.47
N GLU A 199 -25.11 -11.11 -0.89
CA GLU A 199 -25.97 -10.30 -0.03
C GLU A 199 -27.10 -11.10 0.63
N LYS A 200 -27.51 -12.23 0.03
CA LYS A 200 -28.52 -13.12 0.62
C LYS A 200 -27.94 -14.14 1.61
N LEU A 201 -26.64 -14.40 1.53
CA LEU A 201 -25.95 -15.42 2.34
C LEU A 201 -25.31 -14.85 3.61
N LEU A 202 -25.06 -13.54 3.64
CA LEU A 202 -24.52 -12.78 4.78
C LEU A 202 -25.65 -12.26 5.66
#